data_AF-A0A4Z0ABK1-F1
#
_entry.id   AF-A0A4Z0ABK1-F1
#
_cell.length_a   1.000
_cell.length_b   1.000
_cell.length_c   1.000
_cell.angle_alpha   90.00
_cell.angle_beta   90.00
_cell.angle_gamma   90.00
#
_symmetry.space_group_name_H-M   'P 1'
#
loop_
_entity.id
_entity.type
_entity.pdbx_description
1 polymer ?
#
loop_
_entity_poly.entity_id
_entity_poly.type
_entity_poly.pdbx_seq_one_letter_code
_entity_poly.pdbx_strand_id
1 'polypeptide(L)'
;MSDIDEIDGYDPTTPYKPVPANKKRKLPDSSGAPSNATSKPASKVNATATTSKARKATRPSPETLPGTDDEDGIEALTCKGAPSRAQAKGKKPEVVPAKVNGASSSRSSEGPTAREVERLRKQLREVTTQRDKLSEQVKEWITIRQTEAEVALEFEKAQSEAANRAKDGLIQELTSQMARIEPMIESGRTSTLHFLTQDAANQAKHTVEKEVERLRGVIKDKDTLISQRDARIAELEQTVSEKDVELKLEIDRCSELQAKVGREPPAAARSRAAPDAAHNDPKNGAVIRLYEDMTNLLVTNIRIEKSAYFDLEDQTFSCVFTHNETKASLSFILERQWVPTASQDNTSSPPPPIRSRDQLSIMVRYTPLNLDKEPAEFKETIEFLGDVFTFSEDQMDVFFNSIRDYLEKCGQDNSKDKPIVVDDDGD
;
A
#
# COMPACT_ATOMS: atom_id res chain seq x y z
N MET A 1 -10.21 -23.22 -31.52
CA MET A 1 -10.12 -23.93 -30.23
C MET A 1 -9.09 -23.19 -29.41
N SER A 2 -9.56 -22.15 -28.73
CA SER A 2 -8.82 -21.41 -27.71
C SER A 2 -9.93 -20.85 -26.82
N ASP A 3 -10.22 -21.57 -25.75
CA ASP A 3 -11.20 -21.18 -24.75
C ASP A 3 -10.63 -19.99 -23.98
N ILE A 4 -11.31 -18.85 -24.11
CA ILE A 4 -11.05 -17.63 -23.37
C ILE A 4 -12.03 -17.66 -22.19
N ASP A 5 -11.50 -17.96 -21.00
CA ASP A 5 -12.26 -17.89 -19.76
C ASP A 5 -12.53 -16.42 -19.45
N GLU A 6 -13.77 -16.02 -19.73
CA GLU A 6 -14.38 -14.75 -19.39
C GLU A 6 -14.64 -14.73 -17.87
N ILE A 7 -13.74 -14.07 -17.14
CA ILE A 7 -13.90 -13.82 -15.70
C ILE A 7 -15.00 -12.76 -15.53
N ASP A 8 -16.18 -13.24 -15.17
CA ASP A 8 -17.36 -12.42 -14.91
C ASP A 8 -17.22 -11.56 -13.64
N GLY A 9 -17.78 -10.37 -13.76
CA GLY A 9 -17.72 -9.24 -12.84
C GLY A 9 -18.02 -9.53 -11.37
N TYR A 10 -17.14 -9.00 -10.53
CA TYR A 10 -17.39 -8.76 -9.11
C TYR A 10 -18.40 -7.60 -8.99
N ASP A 11 -19.57 -7.85 -8.39
CA ASP A 11 -20.57 -6.83 -8.06
C ASP A 11 -20.36 -6.36 -6.60
N PRO A 12 -19.86 -5.14 -6.36
CA PRO A 12 -19.57 -4.64 -5.01
C PRO A 12 -20.80 -4.12 -4.24
N THR A 13 -22.03 -4.35 -4.71
CA THR A 13 -23.23 -3.69 -4.17
C THR A 13 -23.97 -4.42 -3.04
N THR A 14 -23.41 -5.44 -2.38
CA THR A 14 -24.08 -6.04 -1.20
C THR A 14 -23.81 -5.25 0.09
N PRO A 15 -24.81 -4.58 0.70
CA PRO A 15 -24.63 -3.87 1.97
C PRO A 15 -24.44 -4.85 3.13
N TYR A 16 -23.32 -4.71 3.82
CA TYR A 16 -22.97 -5.46 5.03
C TYR A 16 -23.96 -5.17 6.17
N LYS A 17 -24.70 -6.19 6.63
CA LYS A 17 -25.52 -6.11 7.86
C LYS A 17 -24.77 -6.80 9.01
N PRO A 18 -24.39 -6.09 10.08
CA PRO A 18 -23.77 -6.72 11.24
C PRO A 18 -24.80 -7.57 12.00
N VAL A 19 -24.52 -8.86 12.16
CA VAL A 19 -25.30 -9.78 12.99
C VAL A 19 -24.91 -9.58 14.46
N PRO A 20 -25.87 -9.42 15.40
CA PRO A 20 -25.56 -9.27 16.82
C PRO A 20 -24.99 -10.56 17.42
N ALA A 21 -23.86 -10.42 18.11
CA ALA A 21 -23.16 -11.50 18.79
C ALA A 21 -24.06 -12.19 19.84
N ASN A 22 -24.39 -13.46 19.60
CA ASN A 22 -25.12 -14.29 20.56
C ASN A 22 -24.27 -15.47 21.05
N LYS A 23 -24.03 -15.42 22.36
CA LYS A 23 -23.80 -16.49 23.35
C LYS A 23 -23.34 -17.87 22.85
N LYS A 24 -22.11 -18.19 23.26
CA LYS A 24 -21.46 -19.50 23.41
C LYS A 24 -22.44 -20.68 23.56
N ARG A 25 -22.46 -21.56 22.56
CA ARG A 25 -22.99 -22.93 22.67
C ARG A 25 -21.84 -23.93 22.76
N LYS A 26 -22.02 -24.89 23.66
CA LYS A 26 -21.10 -25.94 24.07
C LYS A 26 -21.22 -27.12 23.09
N LEU A 27 -20.12 -27.56 22.48
CA LEU A 27 -20.04 -28.75 21.63
C LEU A 27 -20.02 -30.04 22.48
N PRO A 28 -20.57 -31.16 21.98
CA PRO A 28 -20.41 -32.49 22.58
C PRO A 28 -19.22 -33.26 22.00
N ASP A 29 -18.53 -33.99 22.87
CA ASP A 29 -17.51 -35.00 22.55
C ASP A 29 -18.11 -36.17 21.76
N SER A 30 -17.41 -36.62 20.71
CA SER A 30 -17.61 -37.94 20.11
C SER A 30 -16.34 -38.79 20.24
N SER A 31 -16.46 -39.82 21.06
CA SER A 31 -15.50 -40.90 21.28
C SER A 31 -15.50 -41.93 20.14
N GLY A 32 -14.32 -42.43 19.77
CA GLY A 32 -14.12 -43.67 19.01
C GLY A 32 -12.72 -44.26 19.24
N ALA A 33 -12.63 -45.31 20.05
CA ALA A 33 -11.45 -46.15 20.35
C ALA A 33 -11.51 -47.48 19.53
N PRO A 34 -10.63 -48.52 19.65
CA PRO A 34 -9.62 -48.77 20.69
C PRO A 34 -8.31 -49.55 20.31
N SER A 35 -7.53 -49.84 21.38
CA SER A 35 -6.49 -50.89 21.61
C SER A 35 -5.06 -50.31 21.77
N ASN A 36 -4.19 -50.71 22.71
CA ASN A 36 -4.18 -51.79 23.71
C ASN A 36 -3.09 -51.52 24.79
N ALA A 37 -3.13 -52.26 25.90
CA ALA A 37 -2.04 -52.57 26.86
C ALA A 37 -1.86 -51.78 28.19
N THR A 38 -2.48 -52.34 29.24
CA THR A 38 -1.87 -52.87 30.50
C THR A 38 -0.91 -52.02 31.36
N SER A 39 -1.38 -51.48 32.48
CA SER A 39 -1.01 -51.89 33.86
C SER A 39 -1.56 -50.95 34.97
N LYS A 40 -1.98 -51.56 36.09
CA LYS A 40 -2.60 -51.03 37.33
C LYS A 40 -1.51 -50.71 38.39
N PRO A 41 -1.82 -50.25 39.65
CA PRO A 41 -2.99 -49.54 40.19
C PRO A 41 -2.65 -48.38 41.19
N ALA A 42 -3.65 -47.57 41.60
CA ALA A 42 -4.14 -47.48 42.99
C ALA A 42 -4.88 -46.16 43.32
N SER A 43 -5.90 -46.31 44.19
CA SER A 43 -6.71 -45.29 44.90
C SER A 43 -7.81 -44.57 44.12
N LYS A 44 -8.94 -44.18 44.72
CA LYS A 44 -9.87 -44.72 45.74
C LYS A 44 -11.00 -43.67 45.75
N VAL A 45 -12.29 -44.10 45.73
CA VAL A 45 -13.41 -43.48 46.49
C VAL A 45 -13.83 -42.05 46.04
N ASN A 46 -15.07 -41.68 45.71
CA ASN A 46 -16.36 -41.98 46.32
C ASN A 46 -17.55 -41.60 45.39
N ALA A 47 -18.70 -42.22 45.71
CA ALA A 47 -20.04 -42.01 45.15
C ALA A 47 -20.52 -40.53 45.21
N THR A 48 -21.57 -40.09 44.50
CA THR A 48 -22.98 -40.33 44.88
C THR A 48 -23.94 -39.91 43.76
N ALA A 49 -24.97 -40.72 43.54
CA ALA A 49 -26.09 -40.50 42.63
C ALA A 49 -27.25 -39.74 43.30
N THR A 50 -28.02 -38.98 42.51
CA THR A 50 -29.47 -38.70 42.69
C THR A 50 -30.01 -38.26 41.31
N THR A 51 -30.67 -39.12 40.53
CA THR A 51 -32.12 -39.45 40.46
C THR A 51 -33.12 -38.29 40.52
N SER A 52 -34.09 -38.40 39.60
CA SER A 52 -35.44 -37.78 39.52
C SER A 52 -35.59 -36.59 38.54
N LYS A 53 -36.68 -36.40 37.78
CA LYS A 53 -37.81 -37.21 37.28
C LYS A 53 -38.64 -36.27 36.37
N ALA A 54 -39.33 -36.85 35.38
CA ALA A 54 -40.61 -36.41 34.79
C ALA A 54 -40.69 -35.22 33.79
N ARG A 55 -40.86 -35.59 32.51
CA ARG A 55 -42.02 -35.31 31.61
C ARG A 55 -42.80 -34.00 31.78
N LYS A 56 -42.93 -33.23 30.68
CA LYS A 56 -44.25 -32.98 30.04
C LYS A 56 -44.12 -32.42 28.62
N ALA A 57 -44.89 -33.00 27.71
CA ALA A 57 -45.08 -32.57 26.33
C ALA A 57 -46.28 -31.61 26.24
N THR A 58 -46.17 -30.55 25.42
CA THR A 58 -47.33 -29.86 24.81
C THR A 58 -46.92 -29.11 23.53
N ARG A 59 -47.40 -29.59 22.38
CA ARG A 59 -47.82 -28.84 21.17
C ARG A 59 -49.36 -29.04 21.08
N PRO A 60 -50.19 -28.28 20.33
CA PRO A 60 -49.98 -27.47 19.09
C PRO A 60 -50.50 -26.02 19.28
N SER A 61 -50.55 -25.04 18.34
CA SER A 61 -51.06 -24.96 16.96
C SER A 61 -50.69 -23.56 16.35
N PRO A 62 -50.99 -23.26 15.07
CA PRO A 62 -50.37 -22.21 14.25
C PRO A 62 -51.23 -20.94 14.04
N GLU A 63 -50.77 -20.08 13.12
CA GLU A 63 -51.41 -18.93 12.46
C GLU A 63 -51.42 -17.58 13.20
N THR A 64 -50.56 -16.65 12.75
CA THR A 64 -51.02 -15.33 12.26
C THR A 64 -49.92 -14.64 11.47
N LEU A 65 -50.18 -14.38 10.18
CA LEU A 65 -49.51 -13.33 9.41
C LEU A 65 -50.23 -12.00 9.72
N PRO A 66 -49.51 -10.89 9.86
CA PRO A 66 -50.06 -9.60 9.50
C PRO A 66 -49.26 -9.01 8.33
N GLY A 67 -49.96 -8.80 7.22
CA GLY A 67 -49.56 -7.80 6.25
C GLY A 67 -49.85 -6.41 6.80
N THR A 68 -48.95 -5.48 6.51
CA THR A 68 -49.20 -4.04 6.60
C THR A 68 -48.50 -3.40 5.41
N ASP A 69 -49.32 -3.01 4.44
CA ASP A 69 -49.07 -1.89 3.54
C ASP A 69 -49.10 -0.57 4.33
N ASP A 70 -48.81 0.53 3.63
CA ASP A 70 -48.80 1.96 4.02
C ASP A 70 -47.38 2.51 4.28
N GLU A 71 -46.75 3.16 3.30
CA GLU A 71 -46.95 4.55 2.80
C GLU A 71 -46.17 5.60 3.61
N ASP A 72 -45.40 6.39 2.85
CA ASP A 72 -45.00 7.78 3.04
C ASP A 72 -44.46 8.29 4.38
N GLY A 73 -43.18 8.68 4.34
CA GLY A 73 -42.53 9.43 5.42
C GLY A 73 -41.23 10.08 4.97
N ILE A 74 -41.32 11.13 4.14
CA ILE A 74 -40.22 12.07 3.88
C ILE A 74 -39.99 12.88 5.17
N GLU A 75 -38.98 12.52 5.96
CA GLU A 75 -38.47 13.40 7.02
C GLU A 75 -37.08 13.94 6.67
N ALA A 76 -37.06 15.25 6.45
CA ALA A 76 -35.89 16.08 6.31
C ALA A 76 -35.10 16.10 7.64
N LEU A 77 -33.99 15.36 7.70
CA LEU A 77 -33.03 15.46 8.80
C LEU A 77 -32.12 16.67 8.60
N THR A 78 -32.55 17.75 9.24
CA THR A 78 -31.82 19.00 9.46
C THR A 78 -30.45 18.77 10.12
N CYS A 79 -29.44 19.42 9.56
CA CYS A 79 -28.08 19.53 10.09
C CYS A 79 -28.03 20.13 11.51
N LYS A 80 -27.54 19.36 12.49
CA LYS A 80 -26.93 19.91 13.72
C LYS A 80 -25.87 18.97 14.26
N GLY A 81 -24.64 19.46 14.40
CA GLY A 81 -23.59 18.74 15.11
C GLY A 81 -22.18 19.23 14.83
N ALA A 82 -21.89 20.51 15.08
CA ALA A 82 -20.51 20.98 15.17
C ALA A 82 -19.93 20.56 16.53
N PRO A 83 -18.81 19.82 16.60
CA PRO A 83 -18.11 19.63 17.87
C PRO A 83 -17.26 20.87 18.20
N SER A 84 -17.60 21.42 19.36
CA SER A 84 -16.93 22.46 20.12
C SER A 84 -15.40 22.31 20.14
N ARG A 85 -14.71 23.31 19.60
CA ARG A 85 -13.26 23.54 19.72
C ARG A 85 -12.92 23.88 21.17
N ALA A 86 -12.41 22.89 21.92
CA ALA A 86 -11.83 23.09 23.24
C ALA A 86 -10.64 24.05 23.15
N GLN A 87 -10.81 25.24 23.72
CA GLN A 87 -9.73 26.21 23.90
C GLN A 87 -8.79 25.72 25.00
N ALA A 88 -7.63 25.17 24.61
CA ALA A 88 -6.52 24.94 25.51
C ALA A 88 -5.96 26.29 25.95
N LYS A 89 -6.07 26.58 27.25
CA LYS A 89 -5.49 27.74 27.92
C LYS A 89 -3.97 27.71 27.79
N GLY A 90 -3.42 28.57 26.93
CA GLY A 90 -2.00 28.86 26.86
C GLY A 90 -1.52 29.53 28.16
N LYS A 91 -0.57 28.89 28.84
CA LYS A 91 0.24 29.49 29.91
C LYS A 91 1.05 30.65 29.31
N LYS A 92 0.82 31.85 29.84
CA LYS A 92 1.69 33.01 29.64
C LYS A 92 3.04 32.76 30.32
N PRO A 93 4.19 33.01 29.66
CA PRO A 93 5.43 33.21 30.38
C PRO A 93 5.45 34.60 31.02
N GLU A 94 5.80 34.59 32.30
CA GLU A 94 6.01 35.71 33.20
C GLU A 94 7.22 36.53 32.73
N VAL A 95 6.98 37.79 32.37
CA VAL A 95 8.01 38.75 31.96
C VAL A 95 8.45 39.52 33.20
N VAL A 96 9.72 39.35 33.55
CA VAL A 96 10.44 40.12 34.58
C VAL A 96 10.62 41.57 34.10
N PRO A 97 10.33 42.61 34.92
CA PRO A 97 10.57 43.99 34.53
C PRO A 97 12.04 44.36 34.78
N ALA A 98 12.80 44.52 33.69
CA ALA A 98 14.12 45.14 33.74
C ALA A 98 13.99 46.67 33.66
N LYS A 99 14.65 47.29 34.63
CA LYS A 99 14.70 48.71 34.97
C LYS A 99 15.30 49.53 33.82
N VAL A 100 14.56 50.54 33.37
CA VAL A 100 15.01 51.62 32.49
C VAL A 100 15.80 52.64 33.31
N ASN A 101 16.97 53.05 32.82
CA ASN A 101 17.41 54.46 32.75
C ASN A 101 18.80 54.56 32.13
N GLY A 102 18.95 55.41 31.10
CA GLY A 102 20.27 55.82 30.63
C GLY A 102 20.35 56.40 29.23
N ALA A 103 19.85 57.63 29.08
CA ALA A 103 20.44 58.71 28.28
C ALA A 103 20.54 58.60 26.74
N SER A 104 19.79 59.51 26.11
CA SER A 104 20.20 60.41 25.01
C SER A 104 20.88 59.82 23.77
N SER A 105 20.19 59.90 22.63
CA SER A 105 20.78 60.52 21.43
C SER A 105 19.70 60.85 20.43
N SER A 106 19.33 62.13 20.39
CA SER A 106 18.77 62.78 19.21
C SER A 106 19.82 62.78 18.10
N ARG A 107 19.58 62.11 16.97
CA ARG A 107 20.26 62.41 15.69
C ARG A 107 19.49 61.85 14.49
N SER A 108 19.15 62.81 13.62
CA SER A 108 19.09 62.72 12.15
C SER A 108 18.25 61.61 11.52
N SER A 109 17.18 62.08 10.87
CA SER A 109 16.64 61.54 9.63
C SER A 109 17.74 61.22 8.62
N GLU A 110 18.15 59.97 8.56
CA GLU A 110 18.79 59.39 7.38
C GLU A 110 17.91 58.25 6.91
N GLY A 111 17.67 58.23 5.60
CA GLY A 111 16.72 57.34 4.94
C GLY A 111 16.92 55.86 5.30
N PRO A 112 15.93 55.00 5.01
CA PRO A 112 15.94 53.59 5.38
C PRO A 112 17.30 53.00 5.02
N THR A 113 18.11 52.74 6.05
CA THR A 113 19.47 52.27 5.86
C THR A 113 19.40 51.04 4.97
N ALA A 114 20.35 50.87 4.04
CA ALA A 114 20.32 49.78 3.06
C ALA A 114 20.05 48.39 3.69
N ARG A 115 20.45 48.22 4.96
CA ARG A 115 20.18 47.06 5.81
C ARG A 115 18.69 46.83 6.10
N GLU A 116 17.90 47.88 6.33
CA GLU A 116 16.46 47.77 6.57
C GLU A 116 15.72 47.39 5.28
N VAL A 117 16.13 47.96 4.14
CA VAL A 117 15.60 47.58 2.82
C VAL A 117 15.90 46.11 2.52
N GLU A 118 17.10 45.64 2.84
CA GLU A 118 17.48 44.23 2.69
C GLU A 118 16.68 43.31 3.62
N ARG A 119 16.49 43.70 4.88
CA ARG A 119 15.65 42.98 5.84
C ARG A 119 14.20 42.86 5.36
N LEU A 120 13.60 43.96 4.89
CA LEU A 120 12.24 43.96 4.37
C LEU A 120 12.11 43.13 3.09
N ARG A 121 13.11 43.16 2.20
CA ARG A 121 13.15 42.27 1.02
C ARG A 121 13.25 40.79 1.40
N LYS A 122 14.00 40.46 2.46
CA LYS A 122 14.08 39.09 2.97
C LYS A 122 12.73 38.64 3.56
N GLN A 123 12.08 39.49 4.36
CA GLN A 123 10.75 39.21 4.91
C GLN A 123 9.69 39.06 3.81
N LEU A 124 9.72 39.91 2.78
CA LEU A 124 8.78 39.81 1.66
C LEU A 124 8.97 38.50 0.90
N ARG A 125 10.22 38.09 0.65
CA ARG A 125 10.51 36.77 0.04
C ARG A 125 10.00 35.62 0.90
N GLU A 126 10.23 35.66 2.21
CA GLU A 126 9.77 34.62 3.14
C GLU A 126 8.24 34.53 3.23
N VAL A 127 7.54 35.66 3.27
CA VAL A 127 6.06 35.68 3.24
C VAL A 127 5.53 35.19 1.90
N THR A 128 6.23 35.51 0.79
CA THR A 128 5.85 35.05 -0.54
C THR A 128 6.00 33.54 -0.67
N THR A 129 7.11 32.96 -0.19
CA THR A 129 7.31 31.50 -0.20
C THR A 129 6.32 30.77 0.73
N GLN A 130 5.98 31.36 1.88
CA GLN A 130 4.94 30.81 2.76
C GLN A 130 3.56 30.83 2.12
N ARG A 131 3.18 31.94 1.46
CA ARG A 131 1.94 32.05 0.70
C ARG A 131 1.87 30.99 -0.39
N ASP A 132 2.94 30.81 -1.15
CA ASP A 132 2.98 29.86 -2.26
C ASP A 132 2.87 28.42 -1.78
N LYS A 133 3.58 28.07 -0.70
CA LYS A 133 3.49 26.76 -0.06
C LYS A 133 2.08 26.46 0.48
N LEU A 134 1.43 27.44 1.12
CA LEU A 134 0.03 27.29 1.56
C LEU A 134 -0.93 27.16 0.36
N SER A 135 -0.68 27.89 -0.73
CA SER A 135 -1.49 27.77 -1.95
C SER A 135 -1.34 26.40 -2.60
N GLU A 136 -0.15 25.81 -2.62
CA GLU A 136 0.07 24.43 -3.10
C GLU A 136 -0.66 23.42 -2.23
N GLN A 137 -0.57 23.56 -0.90
CA GLN A 137 -1.31 22.71 0.02
C GLN A 137 -2.82 22.82 -0.21
N VAL A 138 -3.38 24.02 -0.37
CA VAL A 138 -4.83 24.16 -0.65
C VAL A 138 -5.21 23.48 -1.96
N LYS A 139 -4.38 23.58 -3.01
CA LYS A 139 -4.63 22.87 -4.28
C LYS A 139 -4.59 21.35 -4.10
N GLU A 140 -3.57 20.84 -3.40
CA GLU A 140 -3.45 19.42 -3.10
C GLU A 140 -4.65 18.91 -2.29
N TRP A 141 -5.12 19.67 -1.30
CA TRP A 141 -6.32 19.33 -0.55
C TRP A 141 -7.59 19.33 -1.40
N ILE A 142 -7.71 20.23 -2.38
CA ILE A 142 -8.83 20.23 -3.33
C ILE A 142 -8.78 18.98 -4.22
N THR A 143 -7.59 18.62 -4.72
CA THR A 143 -7.40 17.40 -5.52
C THR A 143 -7.64 16.14 -4.71
N ILE A 144 -7.16 16.08 -3.45
CA ILE A 144 -7.43 14.96 -2.54
C ILE A 144 -8.92 14.89 -2.23
N ARG A 145 -9.63 16.02 -2.13
CA ARG A 145 -11.07 16.02 -1.85
C ARG A 145 -11.90 15.48 -3.01
N GLN A 146 -11.44 15.63 -4.26
CA GLN A 146 -11.93 14.89 -5.42
C GLN A 146 -11.46 13.42 -5.35
N THR A 147 -11.82 12.76 -4.26
CA THR A 147 -11.46 11.36 -4.00
C THR A 147 -12.08 10.45 -5.06
N GLU A 148 -11.43 9.31 -5.30
CA GLU A 148 -11.94 8.23 -6.14
C GLU A 148 -13.38 7.82 -5.76
N ALA A 149 -13.78 7.98 -4.50
CA ALA A 149 -15.14 7.73 -4.04
C ALA A 149 -16.18 8.71 -4.62
N GLU A 150 -15.83 9.99 -4.80
CA GLU A 150 -16.72 10.97 -5.46
C GLU A 150 -16.86 10.65 -6.96
N VAL A 151 -15.76 10.27 -7.61
CA VAL A 151 -15.76 9.85 -9.02
C VAL A 151 -16.56 8.56 -9.21
N ALA A 152 -16.41 7.58 -8.31
CA ALA A 152 -17.18 6.34 -8.34
C ALA A 152 -18.68 6.60 -8.16
N LEU A 153 -19.05 7.51 -7.25
CA LEU A 153 -20.44 7.89 -7.01
C LEU A 153 -21.04 8.66 -8.20
N GLU A 154 -20.27 9.54 -8.85
CA GLU A 154 -20.71 10.18 -10.10
C GLU A 154 -20.89 9.17 -11.24
N PHE A 155 -19.99 8.20 -11.36
CA PHE A 155 -20.10 7.13 -12.36
C PHE A 155 -21.35 6.26 -12.12
N GLU A 156 -21.61 5.85 -10.88
CA GLU A 156 -22.80 5.07 -10.52
C GLU A 156 -24.09 5.87 -10.79
N LYS A 157 -24.11 7.16 -10.45
CA LYS A 157 -25.24 8.04 -10.78
C LYS A 157 -25.49 8.12 -12.29
N ALA A 158 -24.43 8.30 -13.08
CA ALA A 158 -24.54 8.34 -14.53
C ALA A 158 -25.06 7.01 -15.11
N GLN A 159 -24.60 5.88 -14.57
CA GLN A 159 -25.08 4.55 -14.98
C GLN A 159 -26.55 4.33 -14.62
N SER A 160 -26.95 4.69 -13.39
CA SER A 160 -28.35 4.59 -12.93
C SER A 160 -29.28 5.49 -13.75
N GLU A 161 -28.84 6.72 -14.05
CA GLU A 161 -29.60 7.64 -14.90
C GLU A 161 -29.77 7.09 -16.33
N ALA A 162 -28.73 6.50 -16.91
CA ALA A 162 -28.83 5.84 -18.22
C ALA A 162 -29.80 4.66 -18.20
N ALA A 163 -29.75 3.83 -17.15
CA ALA A 163 -30.67 2.71 -16.98
C ALA A 163 -32.14 3.16 -16.81
N ASN A 164 -32.37 4.24 -16.07
CA ASN A 164 -33.71 4.81 -15.91
C ASN A 164 -34.24 5.36 -17.23
N ARG A 165 -33.43 6.10 -18.00
CA ARG A 165 -33.82 6.57 -19.34
C ARG A 165 -34.18 5.41 -20.28
N ALA A 166 -33.45 4.29 -20.22
CA ALA A 166 -33.77 3.12 -21.03
C ALA A 166 -35.11 2.48 -20.63
N LYS A 167 -35.40 2.37 -19.32
CA LYS A 167 -36.68 1.88 -18.80
C LYS A 167 -37.84 2.81 -19.20
N ASP A 168 -37.64 4.12 -19.10
CA ASP A 168 -38.64 5.11 -19.51
C ASP A 168 -38.96 5.01 -21.00
N GLY A 169 -37.94 4.77 -21.84
CA GLY A 169 -38.13 4.51 -23.27
C GLY A 169 -38.97 3.25 -23.55
N LEU A 170 -38.69 2.15 -22.83
CA LEU A 170 -39.47 0.92 -22.95
C LEU A 170 -40.92 1.10 -22.48
N ILE A 171 -41.13 1.83 -21.38
CA ILE A 171 -42.47 2.15 -20.88
C ILE A 171 -43.23 2.97 -21.91
N GLN A 172 -42.59 3.97 -22.53
CA GLN A 172 -43.22 4.76 -23.60
C GLN A 172 -43.59 3.89 -24.81
N GLU A 173 -42.71 2.98 -25.22
CA GLU A 173 -42.98 2.07 -26.33
C GLU A 173 -44.16 1.14 -26.02
N LEU A 174 -44.17 0.47 -24.87
CA LEU A 174 -45.26 -0.39 -24.44
C LEU A 174 -46.58 0.37 -24.29
N THR A 175 -46.54 1.58 -23.71
CA THR A 175 -47.71 2.44 -23.58
C THR A 175 -48.25 2.84 -24.97
N SER A 176 -47.37 3.11 -25.94
CA SER A 176 -47.76 3.42 -27.32
C SER A 176 -48.38 2.21 -28.03
N GLN A 177 -47.88 0.99 -27.78
CA GLN A 177 -48.44 -0.24 -28.32
C GLN A 177 -49.83 -0.52 -27.72
N MET A 178 -50.00 -0.32 -26.40
CA MET A 178 -51.31 -0.45 -25.75
C MET A 178 -52.32 0.56 -26.30
N ALA A 179 -51.95 1.83 -26.42
CA ALA A 179 -52.82 2.87 -27.00
C ALA A 179 -53.24 2.55 -28.45
N ARG A 180 -52.39 1.85 -29.22
CA ARG A 180 -52.72 1.39 -30.57
C ARG A 180 -53.69 0.22 -30.59
N ILE A 181 -53.63 -0.65 -29.57
CA ILE A 181 -54.46 -1.86 -29.46
C ILE A 181 -55.82 -1.57 -28.80
N GLU A 182 -55.89 -0.58 -27.91
CA GLU A 182 -57.11 -0.14 -27.21
C GLU A 182 -58.35 0.07 -28.12
N PRO A 183 -58.27 0.80 -29.26
CA PRO A 183 -59.43 0.95 -30.15
C PRO A 183 -59.83 -0.35 -30.87
N MET A 184 -58.92 -1.33 -31.00
CA MET A 184 -59.27 -2.65 -31.54
C MET A 184 -60.06 -3.47 -30.53
N ILE A 185 -59.78 -3.30 -29.24
CA ILE A 185 -60.51 -3.94 -28.12
C ILE A 185 -61.94 -3.36 -28.05
N GLU A 186 -62.12 -2.04 -28.19
CA GLU A 186 -63.44 -1.40 -28.15
C GLU A 186 -64.37 -1.79 -29.31
N SER A 187 -63.82 -2.17 -30.47
CA SER A 187 -64.64 -2.52 -31.66
C SER A 187 -65.33 -3.89 -31.60
N GLY A 188 -65.17 -4.67 -30.52
CA GLY A 188 -65.91 -5.91 -30.29
C GLY A 188 -65.62 -7.07 -31.26
N ARG A 189 -64.63 -6.95 -32.16
CA ARG A 189 -64.19 -8.01 -33.10
C ARG A 189 -63.22 -9.02 -32.48
N THR A 190 -63.41 -9.42 -31.23
CA THR A 190 -62.45 -10.20 -30.44
C THR A 190 -62.71 -11.72 -30.43
N SER A 191 -63.70 -12.22 -31.16
CA SER A 191 -64.10 -13.64 -31.07
C SER A 191 -63.06 -14.65 -31.62
N THR A 192 -62.14 -14.23 -32.51
CA THR A 192 -60.96 -15.01 -32.94
C THR A 192 -59.70 -14.69 -32.13
N LEU A 193 -59.75 -13.65 -31.29
CA LEU A 193 -58.65 -13.21 -30.45
C LEU A 193 -58.52 -14.11 -29.22
N HIS A 194 -59.62 -14.61 -28.65
CA HIS A 194 -59.60 -15.48 -27.46
C HIS A 194 -58.83 -16.80 -27.62
N PHE A 195 -58.84 -17.44 -28.80
CA PHE A 195 -58.03 -18.64 -29.05
C PHE A 195 -56.55 -18.32 -29.20
N LEU A 196 -56.20 -17.20 -29.84
CA LEU A 196 -54.83 -16.67 -29.85
C LEU A 196 -54.38 -16.22 -28.46
N THR A 197 -55.27 -15.70 -27.61
CA THR A 197 -54.95 -15.29 -26.24
C THR A 197 -54.71 -16.49 -25.33
N GLN A 198 -55.46 -17.58 -25.48
CA GLN A 198 -55.26 -18.76 -24.64
C GLN A 198 -53.97 -19.52 -25.00
N ASP A 199 -53.69 -19.71 -26.29
CA ASP A 199 -52.42 -20.30 -26.73
C ASP A 199 -51.23 -19.38 -26.42
N ALA A 200 -51.36 -18.06 -26.61
CA ALA A 200 -50.34 -17.11 -26.20
C ALA A 200 -50.13 -17.10 -24.67
N ALA A 201 -51.20 -17.22 -23.88
CA ALA A 201 -51.11 -17.32 -22.42
C ALA A 201 -50.43 -18.63 -21.98
N ASN A 202 -50.72 -19.75 -22.64
CA ASN A 202 -50.07 -21.02 -22.38
C ASN A 202 -48.57 -20.98 -22.74
N GLN A 203 -48.22 -20.37 -23.87
CA GLN A 203 -46.82 -20.17 -24.28
C GLN A 203 -46.09 -19.23 -23.31
N ALA A 204 -46.70 -18.11 -22.91
CA ALA A 204 -46.15 -17.19 -21.92
C ALA A 204 -45.95 -17.90 -20.57
N LYS A 205 -46.92 -18.68 -20.11
CA LYS A 205 -46.81 -19.49 -18.89
C LYS A 205 -45.63 -20.46 -18.99
N HIS A 206 -45.46 -21.15 -20.10
CA HIS A 206 -44.35 -22.09 -20.29
C HIS A 206 -42.99 -21.38 -20.31
N THR A 207 -42.90 -20.20 -20.92
CA THR A 207 -41.70 -19.35 -20.89
C THR A 207 -41.38 -18.89 -19.47
N VAL A 208 -42.38 -18.46 -18.70
CA VAL A 208 -42.21 -18.08 -17.29
C VAL A 208 -41.78 -19.27 -16.45
N GLU A 209 -42.36 -20.46 -16.64
CA GLU A 209 -41.96 -21.68 -15.93
C GLU A 209 -40.50 -22.06 -16.23
N LYS A 210 -40.06 -21.95 -17.49
CA LYS A 210 -38.64 -22.14 -17.87
C LYS A 210 -37.72 -21.13 -17.21
N GLU A 211 -38.12 -19.87 -17.19
CA GLU A 211 -37.33 -18.81 -16.57
C GLU A 211 -37.24 -18.96 -15.05
N VAL A 212 -38.34 -19.36 -14.40
CA VAL A 212 -38.35 -19.70 -12.97
C VAL A 212 -37.41 -20.86 -12.67
N GLU A 213 -37.39 -21.91 -13.51
CA GLU A 213 -36.47 -23.03 -13.32
C GLU A 213 -35.00 -22.62 -13.55
N ARG A 214 -34.74 -21.78 -14.57
CA ARG A 214 -33.41 -21.20 -14.82
C ARG A 214 -32.93 -20.37 -13.63
N LEU A 215 -33.78 -19.48 -13.11
CA LEU A 215 -33.47 -18.65 -11.94
C LEU A 215 -33.24 -19.49 -10.68
N ARG A 216 -34.00 -20.57 -10.48
CA ARG A 216 -33.74 -21.54 -9.40
C ARG A 216 -32.38 -22.20 -9.53
N GLY A 217 -31.94 -22.51 -10.75
CA GLY A 217 -30.58 -22.99 -11.02
C GLY A 217 -29.53 -21.98 -10.58
N VAL A 218 -29.64 -20.74 -11.06
CA VAL A 218 -28.71 -19.65 -10.70
C VAL A 218 -28.66 -19.39 -9.20
N ILE A 219 -29.81 -19.45 -8.50
CA ILE A 219 -29.86 -19.29 -7.04
C ILE A 219 -29.09 -20.40 -6.35
N LYS A 220 -29.29 -21.67 -6.75
CA LYS A 220 -28.55 -22.80 -6.18
C LYS A 220 -27.05 -22.66 -6.40
N ASP A 221 -26.62 -22.27 -7.60
CA ASP A 221 -25.21 -22.07 -7.91
C ASP A 221 -24.61 -20.95 -7.04
N LYS A 222 -25.32 -19.83 -6.91
CA LYS A 222 -24.91 -18.73 -6.01
C LYS A 222 -24.86 -19.16 -4.55
N ASP A 223 -25.82 -19.93 -4.06
CA ASP A 223 -25.82 -20.45 -2.69
C ASP A 223 -24.61 -21.37 -2.43
N THR A 224 -24.24 -22.21 -3.40
CA THR A 224 -23.02 -23.04 -3.29
C THR A 224 -21.76 -22.19 -3.25
N LEU A 225 -21.68 -21.14 -4.07
CA LEU A 225 -20.54 -20.23 -4.12
C LEU A 225 -20.41 -19.43 -2.80
N ILE A 226 -21.54 -18.93 -2.27
CA ILE A 226 -21.58 -18.26 -0.96
C ILE A 226 -21.09 -19.22 0.13
N SER A 227 -21.58 -20.46 0.15
CA SER A 227 -21.15 -21.46 1.13
C SER A 227 -19.64 -21.77 1.04
N GLN A 228 -19.07 -21.81 -0.16
CA GLN A 228 -17.62 -22.01 -0.35
C GLN A 228 -16.82 -20.80 0.14
N ARG A 229 -17.30 -19.58 -0.14
CA ARG A 229 -16.68 -18.34 0.33
C ARG A 229 -16.72 -18.23 1.85
N ASP A 230 -17.86 -18.55 2.47
CA ASP A 230 -17.99 -18.54 3.93
C ASP A 230 -17.04 -19.55 4.59
N ALA A 231 -16.88 -20.73 4.01
CA ALA A 231 -15.90 -21.71 4.48
C ALA A 231 -14.46 -21.17 4.37
N ARG A 232 -14.12 -20.49 3.27
CA ARG A 232 -12.79 -19.88 3.09
C ARG A 232 -12.55 -18.72 4.05
N ILE A 233 -13.56 -17.90 4.32
CA ILE A 233 -13.49 -16.81 5.30
C ILE A 233 -13.20 -17.40 6.69
N ALA A 234 -13.94 -18.45 7.09
CA ALA A 234 -13.72 -19.11 8.38
C ALA A 234 -12.29 -19.69 8.53
N GLU A 235 -11.73 -20.27 7.47
CA GLU A 235 -10.35 -20.78 7.45
C GLU A 235 -9.31 -19.65 7.58
N LEU A 236 -9.52 -18.53 6.89
CA LEU A 236 -8.65 -17.36 6.98
C LEU A 236 -8.72 -16.71 8.37
N GLU A 237 -9.92 -16.58 8.95
CA GLU A 237 -10.11 -16.08 10.31
C GLU A 237 -9.41 -16.98 11.35
N GLN A 238 -9.47 -18.30 11.17
CA GLN A 238 -8.72 -19.25 11.99
C GLN A 238 -7.21 -19.03 11.86
N THR A 239 -6.70 -18.90 10.64
CA THR A 239 -5.27 -18.68 10.37
C THR A 239 -4.78 -17.38 11.01
N VAL A 240 -5.55 -16.29 10.90
CA VAL A 240 -5.24 -15.01 11.56
C VAL A 240 -5.22 -15.19 13.08
N SER A 241 -6.21 -15.87 13.64
CA SER A 241 -6.24 -16.15 15.09
C SER A 241 -5.04 -16.97 15.56
N GLU A 242 -4.59 -17.96 14.78
CA GLU A 242 -3.41 -18.77 15.10
C GLU A 242 -2.13 -17.92 15.05
N LYS A 243 -2.01 -17.05 14.05
CA LYS A 243 -0.88 -16.11 13.91
C LYS A 243 -0.83 -15.07 15.02
N ASP A 244 -1.97 -14.57 15.47
CA ASP A 244 -2.05 -13.65 16.61
C ASP A 244 -1.59 -14.31 17.92
N VAL A 245 -1.85 -15.61 18.08
CA VAL A 245 -1.35 -16.37 19.24
C VAL A 245 0.16 -16.59 19.12
N GLU A 246 0.66 -16.98 17.94
CA GLU A 246 2.10 -17.15 17.67
C GLU A 246 2.87 -15.85 17.93
N LEU A 247 2.36 -14.72 17.44
CA LEU A 247 2.95 -13.40 17.65
C LEU A 247 3.01 -13.02 19.13
N LYS A 248 1.94 -13.26 19.89
CA LYS A 248 1.93 -13.01 21.34
C LYS A 248 2.96 -13.84 22.08
N LEU A 249 3.07 -15.13 21.74
CA LEU A 249 4.07 -16.01 22.34
C LEU A 249 5.50 -15.54 22.03
N GLU A 250 5.76 -15.06 20.81
CA GLU A 250 7.08 -14.52 20.44
C GLU A 250 7.37 -13.17 21.13
N ILE A 251 6.37 -12.30 21.28
CA ILE A 251 6.49 -11.06 22.09
C ILE A 251 6.83 -11.39 23.54
N ASP A 252 6.15 -12.36 24.16
CA ASP A 252 6.40 -12.79 25.53
C ASP A 252 7.83 -13.36 25.67
N ARG A 253 8.27 -14.17 24.70
CA ARG A 253 9.63 -14.72 24.64
C ARG A 253 10.68 -13.61 24.50
N CYS A 254 10.45 -12.64 23.63
CA CYS A 254 11.34 -11.49 23.45
C CYS A 254 11.42 -10.64 24.71
N SER A 255 10.28 -10.41 25.38
CA SER A 255 10.22 -9.72 26.66
C SER A 255 10.99 -10.47 27.76
N GLU A 256 10.89 -11.81 27.80
CA GLU A 256 11.65 -12.63 28.75
C GLU A 256 13.16 -12.56 28.50
N LEU A 257 13.58 -12.61 27.23
CA LEU A 257 14.99 -12.48 26.84
C LEU A 257 15.54 -11.09 27.19
N GLN A 258 14.80 -10.02 26.88
CA GLN A 258 15.20 -8.65 27.25
C GLN A 258 15.31 -8.48 28.77
N ALA A 259 14.37 -9.04 29.54
CA ALA A 259 14.42 -9.01 31.00
C ALA A 259 15.64 -9.76 31.57
N LYS A 260 16.10 -10.83 30.90
CA LYS A 260 17.33 -11.56 31.26
C LYS A 260 18.60 -10.76 30.92
N VAL A 261 18.65 -10.11 29.75
CA VAL A 261 19.81 -9.29 29.32
C VAL A 261 19.98 -8.05 30.20
N GLY A 262 18.89 -7.44 30.68
CA GLY A 262 18.96 -6.24 31.52
C GLY A 262 19.51 -6.44 32.94
N ARG A 263 19.84 -7.67 33.36
CA ARG A 263 20.29 -7.97 34.73
C ARG A 263 21.80 -8.13 34.90
N GLU A 264 22.58 -8.15 33.84
CA GLU A 264 24.05 -8.05 33.93
C GLU A 264 24.53 -6.73 33.30
N PRO A 265 25.25 -5.87 34.05
CA PRO A 265 25.85 -4.68 33.48
C PRO A 265 26.99 -5.10 32.53
N PRO A 266 26.92 -4.83 31.22
CA PRO A 266 27.99 -5.17 30.32
C PRO A 266 29.15 -4.21 30.56
N ALA A 267 30.27 -4.75 31.01
CA ALA A 267 31.55 -4.07 31.00
C ALA A 267 31.87 -3.62 29.57
N ALA A 268 32.07 -2.31 29.44
CA ALA A 268 32.60 -1.56 28.31
C ALA A 268 33.12 -2.36 27.10
N ALA A 269 32.31 -2.42 26.04
CA ALA A 269 32.82 -2.53 24.68
C ALA A 269 32.02 -1.59 23.78
N ARG A 270 32.67 -0.47 23.42
CA ARG A 270 32.17 0.51 22.45
C ARG A 270 32.21 -0.14 21.06
N SER A 271 31.05 -0.46 20.49
CA SER A 271 30.85 -0.29 19.06
C SER A 271 29.38 0.02 18.81
N ARG A 272 29.11 1.26 18.43
CA ARG A 272 27.77 1.74 18.07
C ARG A 272 27.47 1.28 16.65
N ALA A 273 26.91 0.08 16.51
CA ALA A 273 26.06 -0.26 15.39
C ALA A 273 24.62 -0.33 15.93
N ALA A 274 23.67 0.28 15.23
CA ALA A 274 22.29 0.39 15.68
C ALA A 274 21.65 -1.02 15.88
N PRO A 275 20.79 -1.22 16.91
CA PRO A 275 20.41 -2.56 17.37
C PRO A 275 19.33 -3.26 16.52
N ASP A 276 18.73 -2.59 15.54
CA ASP A 276 17.56 -3.11 14.80
C ASP A 276 17.88 -3.67 13.41
N ALA A 277 19.16 -3.80 13.05
CA ALA A 277 19.52 -4.45 11.81
C ALA A 277 19.50 -5.98 11.98
N ALA A 278 18.44 -6.61 11.48
CA ALA A 278 18.36 -8.05 11.19
C ALA A 278 19.49 -8.57 10.25
N HIS A 279 20.45 -7.71 9.87
CA HIS A 279 21.66 -8.02 9.12
C HIS A 279 22.86 -8.46 9.95
N ASN A 280 22.76 -8.51 11.28
CA ASN A 280 23.85 -9.00 12.14
C ASN A 280 23.93 -10.54 12.21
N ASP A 281 23.59 -11.27 11.14
CA ASP A 281 24.02 -12.67 11.05
C ASP A 281 25.54 -12.65 10.80
N PRO A 282 26.38 -13.17 11.71
CA PRO A 282 27.83 -13.24 11.50
C PRO A 282 28.20 -13.95 10.18
N LYS A 283 27.33 -14.82 9.66
CA LYS A 283 27.51 -15.45 8.34
C LYS A 283 27.45 -14.44 7.21
N ASN A 284 26.50 -13.50 7.25
CA ASN A 284 26.36 -12.48 6.22
C ASN A 284 27.58 -11.55 6.19
N GLY A 285 28.12 -11.20 7.36
CA GLY A 285 29.36 -10.40 7.43
C GLY A 285 30.57 -11.09 6.78
N ALA A 286 30.72 -12.41 6.97
CA ALA A 286 31.79 -13.17 6.32
C ALA A 286 31.63 -13.23 4.80
N VAL A 287 30.38 -13.38 4.31
CA VAL A 287 30.07 -13.38 2.88
C VAL A 287 30.33 -12.00 2.26
N ILE A 288 29.89 -10.92 2.90
CA ILE A 288 30.14 -9.54 2.46
C ILE A 288 31.64 -9.30 2.33
N ARG A 289 32.41 -9.67 3.36
CA ARG A 289 33.87 -9.53 3.35
C ARG A 289 34.52 -10.31 2.21
N LEU A 290 34.05 -11.52 1.91
CA LEU A 290 34.54 -12.29 0.78
C LEU A 290 34.28 -11.56 -0.56
N TYR A 291 33.10 -10.97 -0.74
CA TYR A 291 32.80 -10.17 -1.92
C TYR A 291 33.65 -8.90 -2.01
N GLU A 292 33.86 -8.21 -0.89
CA GLU A 292 34.76 -7.05 -0.80
C GLU A 292 36.19 -7.43 -1.21
N ASP A 293 36.72 -8.54 -0.69
CA ASP A 293 38.08 -9.03 -0.99
C ASP A 293 38.22 -9.49 -2.46
N MET A 294 37.17 -10.08 -3.05
CA MET A 294 37.21 -10.57 -4.44
C MET A 294 37.01 -9.48 -5.49
N THR A 295 36.19 -8.47 -5.20
CA THR A 295 35.80 -7.43 -6.17
C THR A 295 36.53 -6.11 -5.96
N ASN A 296 37.14 -5.92 -4.79
CA ASN A 296 37.68 -4.64 -4.30
C ASN A 296 36.66 -3.50 -4.29
N LEU A 297 35.37 -3.85 -4.18
CA LEU A 297 34.27 -2.92 -4.06
C LEU A 297 33.74 -2.95 -2.63
N LEU A 298 33.83 -1.81 -1.93
CA LEU A 298 33.30 -1.62 -0.59
C LEU A 298 31.97 -0.87 -0.64
N VAL A 299 30.89 -1.48 -0.15
CA VAL A 299 29.59 -0.82 -0.02
C VAL A 299 29.45 -0.26 1.40
N THR A 300 29.62 1.05 1.54
CA THR A 300 29.67 1.74 2.84
C THR A 300 28.31 2.09 3.42
N ASN A 301 27.31 2.30 2.57
CA ASN A 301 25.96 2.68 2.96
C ASN A 301 24.95 2.20 1.92
N ILE A 302 23.79 1.75 2.38
CA ILE A 302 22.65 1.37 1.55
C ILE A 302 21.44 2.15 2.05
N ARG A 303 20.78 2.88 1.16
CA ARG A 303 19.49 3.51 1.42
C ARG A 303 18.44 2.89 0.51
N ILE A 304 17.30 2.56 1.09
CA ILE A 304 16.16 1.99 0.39
C ILE A 304 15.04 3.03 0.47
N GLU A 305 14.60 3.51 -0.68
CA GLU A 305 13.53 4.50 -0.81
C GLU A 305 12.37 3.90 -1.59
N LYS A 306 11.15 4.37 -1.32
CA LYS A 306 9.97 3.89 -2.03
C LYS A 306 9.90 4.55 -3.42
N SER A 307 9.91 3.73 -4.46
CA SER A 307 9.81 4.15 -5.85
C SER A 307 8.44 4.74 -6.16
N ALA A 308 8.39 5.56 -7.21
CA ALA A 308 7.15 6.14 -7.72
C ALA A 308 6.21 5.09 -8.35
N TYR A 309 6.72 3.90 -8.66
CA TYR A 309 6.00 2.85 -9.39
C TYR A 309 5.73 1.63 -8.51
N PHE A 310 4.47 1.19 -8.45
CA PHE A 310 4.02 -0.10 -7.90
C PHE A 310 4.58 -0.48 -6.51
N ASP A 311 4.78 0.49 -5.62
CA ASP A 311 5.40 0.26 -4.30
C ASP A 311 6.76 -0.46 -4.38
N LEU A 312 7.46 -0.34 -5.51
CA LEU A 312 8.81 -0.87 -5.67
C LEU A 312 9.79 -0.06 -4.84
N GLU A 313 10.99 -0.60 -4.65
CA GLU A 313 12.05 0.04 -3.89
C GLU A 313 13.18 0.49 -4.82
N ASP A 314 13.56 1.76 -4.70
CA ASP A 314 14.77 2.32 -5.30
C ASP A 314 15.92 2.17 -4.29
N GLN A 315 17.09 1.76 -4.77
CA GLN A 315 18.23 1.41 -3.91
C GLN A 315 19.41 2.31 -4.22
N THR A 316 19.93 2.98 -3.20
CA THR A 316 21.09 3.87 -3.31
C THR A 316 22.27 3.27 -2.54
N PHE A 317 23.34 2.97 -3.26
CA PHE A 317 24.57 2.38 -2.74
C PHE A 317 25.70 3.41 -2.74
N SER A 318 26.30 3.66 -1.57
CA SER A 318 27.52 4.46 -1.47
C SER A 318 28.73 3.53 -1.52
N CYS A 319 29.47 3.58 -2.62
CA CYS A 319 30.52 2.63 -2.95
C CYS A 319 31.90 3.27 -2.95
N VAL A 320 32.92 2.49 -2.59
CA VAL A 320 34.33 2.81 -2.77
C VAL A 320 35.00 1.65 -3.49
N PHE A 321 35.50 1.89 -4.69
CA PHE A 321 36.27 0.91 -5.44
C PHE A 321 37.76 1.19 -5.27
N THR A 322 38.56 0.18 -4.93
CA THR A 322 40.02 0.33 -4.76
C THR A 322 40.75 -0.57 -5.74
N HIS A 323 41.67 -0.01 -6.52
CA HIS A 323 42.49 -0.81 -7.43
C HIS A 323 43.67 -1.45 -6.68
N ASN A 324 43.85 -2.76 -6.84
CA ASN A 324 44.81 -3.51 -6.02
C ASN A 324 46.27 -3.13 -6.26
N GLU A 325 46.64 -2.84 -7.50
CA GLU A 325 48.04 -2.56 -7.87
C GLU A 325 48.42 -1.11 -7.61
N THR A 326 47.56 -0.18 -8.05
CA THR A 326 47.85 1.26 -8.02
C THR A 326 47.47 1.90 -6.68
N LYS A 327 46.67 1.20 -5.86
CA LYS A 327 46.08 1.70 -4.61
C LYS A 327 45.22 2.96 -4.79
N ALA A 328 44.90 3.33 -6.03
CA ALA A 328 43.96 4.39 -6.32
C ALA A 328 42.55 3.94 -5.92
N SER A 329 41.79 4.85 -5.30
CA SER A 329 40.43 4.59 -4.85
C SER A 329 39.46 5.59 -5.47
N LEU A 330 38.33 5.11 -5.96
CA LEU A 330 37.25 5.94 -6.49
C LEU A 330 36.01 5.79 -5.62
N SER A 331 35.53 6.90 -5.07
CA SER A 331 34.28 6.95 -4.31
C SER A 331 33.13 7.39 -5.20
N PHE A 332 31.99 6.71 -5.15
CA PHE A 332 30.82 7.04 -5.98
C PHE A 332 29.52 6.54 -5.36
N ILE A 333 28.39 6.99 -5.90
CA ILE A 333 27.05 6.50 -5.60
C ILE A 333 26.52 5.75 -6.82
N LEU A 334 25.92 4.59 -6.59
CA LEU A 334 25.09 3.89 -7.56
C LEU A 334 23.64 3.96 -7.09
N GLU A 335 22.76 4.53 -7.91
CA GLU A 335 21.32 4.52 -7.64
C GLU A 335 20.62 3.60 -8.64
N ARG A 336 20.03 2.53 -8.14
CA ARG A 336 19.23 1.58 -8.90
C ARG A 336 17.78 2.06 -8.88
N GLN A 337 17.27 2.45 -10.04
CA GLN A 337 15.95 3.07 -10.22
C GLN A 337 15.14 2.33 -11.29
N TRP A 338 13.83 2.27 -11.10
CA TRP A 338 12.90 1.74 -12.09
C TRP A 338 12.52 2.83 -13.09
N VAL A 339 12.82 2.61 -14.37
CA VAL A 339 12.55 3.56 -15.45
C VAL A 339 11.63 2.90 -16.49
N PRO A 340 10.63 3.60 -17.05
CA PRO A 340 9.76 3.01 -18.07
C PRO A 340 10.55 2.64 -19.33
N THR A 341 10.45 1.40 -19.81
CA THR A 341 11.19 0.93 -21.00
C THR A 341 10.83 1.75 -22.25
N ALA A 342 9.58 2.19 -22.36
CA ALA A 342 9.11 3.03 -23.46
C ALA A 342 9.73 4.44 -23.50
N SER A 343 10.38 4.90 -22.42
CA SER A 343 11.06 6.20 -22.39
C SER A 343 12.37 6.21 -23.18
N GLN A 344 12.92 5.05 -23.51
CA GLN A 344 14.16 4.95 -24.29
C GLN A 344 13.91 5.28 -25.77
N ASP A 345 12.73 4.93 -26.28
CA ASP A 345 12.31 5.25 -27.64
C ASP A 345 11.54 6.58 -27.64
N ASN A 346 12.30 7.68 -27.70
CA ASN A 346 11.88 9.10 -27.69
C ASN A 346 10.81 9.55 -28.74
N THR A 347 10.07 8.63 -29.36
CA THR A 347 9.21 8.90 -30.52
C THR A 347 7.74 9.15 -30.18
N SER A 348 7.27 8.88 -28.95
CA SER A 348 5.88 9.18 -28.56
C SER A 348 5.80 10.09 -27.34
N SER A 349 5.29 11.31 -27.54
CA SER A 349 4.87 12.23 -26.47
C SER A 349 3.35 12.35 -26.56
N PRO A 350 2.58 12.05 -25.49
CA PRO A 350 2.98 11.68 -24.12
C PRO A 350 3.33 10.18 -23.91
N PRO A 351 4.13 9.83 -22.88
CA PRO A 351 4.45 8.43 -22.58
C PRO A 351 3.19 7.64 -22.20
N PRO A 352 3.05 6.39 -22.67
CA PRO A 352 1.90 5.56 -22.35
C PRO A 352 1.83 5.27 -20.85
N PRO A 353 0.61 5.16 -20.26
CA PRO A 353 0.45 4.82 -18.85
C PRO A 353 1.01 3.43 -18.58
N ILE A 354 1.82 3.31 -17.52
CA ILE A 354 2.49 2.08 -17.14
C ILE A 354 1.46 1.17 -16.46
N ARG A 355 1.19 0.02 -17.06
CA ARG A 355 0.15 -0.93 -16.58
C ARG A 355 0.71 -2.12 -15.82
N SER A 356 1.97 -2.47 -16.06
CA SER A 356 2.60 -3.64 -15.46
C SER A 356 4.08 -3.38 -15.17
N ARG A 357 4.64 -4.18 -14.27
CA ARG A 357 6.06 -4.16 -13.91
C ARG A 357 6.97 -4.47 -15.10
N ASP A 358 6.52 -5.30 -16.04
CA ASP A 358 7.31 -5.69 -17.23
C ASP A 358 7.57 -4.52 -18.19
N GLN A 359 6.85 -3.41 -18.02
CA GLN A 359 7.07 -2.17 -18.78
C GLN A 359 8.13 -1.27 -18.15
N LEU A 360 8.78 -1.72 -17.07
CA LEU A 360 9.85 -1.04 -16.39
C LEU A 360 11.16 -1.80 -16.60
N SER A 361 12.24 -1.07 -16.87
CA SER A 361 13.60 -1.56 -16.85
C SER A 361 14.35 -0.97 -15.66
N ILE A 362 15.35 -1.69 -15.17
CA ILE A 362 16.20 -1.23 -14.09
C ILE A 362 17.37 -0.47 -14.70
N MET A 363 17.48 0.81 -14.33
CA MET A 363 18.58 1.68 -14.71
C MET A 363 19.42 1.99 -13.48
N VAL A 364 20.74 2.09 -13.69
CA VAL A 364 21.69 2.44 -12.65
C VAL A 364 22.28 3.81 -12.96
N ARG A 365 22.10 4.75 -12.05
CA ARG A 365 22.69 6.09 -12.11
C ARG A 365 23.99 6.12 -11.32
N TYR A 366 25.08 6.44 -12.00
CA TYR A 366 26.38 6.67 -11.42
C TYR A 366 26.54 8.14 -11.03
N THR A 367 27.06 8.42 -9.84
CA THR A 367 27.43 9.78 -9.41
C THR A 367 28.78 9.77 -8.69
N PRO A 368 29.82 10.41 -9.24
CA PRO A 368 31.13 10.44 -8.60
C PRO A 368 31.08 11.24 -7.30
N LEU A 369 31.82 10.79 -6.27
CA LEU A 369 31.90 11.46 -4.97
C LEU A 369 33.32 11.93 -4.69
N ASN A 370 33.41 13.13 -4.08
CA ASN A 370 34.68 13.73 -3.64
C ASN A 370 35.71 13.92 -4.76
N LEU A 371 35.32 13.87 -6.02
CA LEU A 371 36.25 14.01 -7.13
C LEU A 371 37.01 15.34 -7.03
N ASP A 372 36.35 16.40 -6.55
CA ASP A 372 36.95 17.72 -6.32
C ASP A 372 38.23 17.70 -5.47
N LYS A 373 38.39 16.73 -4.57
CA LYS A 373 39.54 16.60 -3.66
C LYS A 373 40.71 15.83 -4.27
N GLU A 374 40.49 15.16 -5.39
CA GLU A 374 41.51 14.40 -6.12
C GLU A 374 42.37 15.31 -7.01
N PRO A 375 43.63 14.93 -7.30
CA PRO A 375 44.52 15.72 -8.15
C PRO A 375 43.94 15.90 -9.56
N ALA A 376 44.25 17.03 -10.20
CA ALA A 376 43.73 17.36 -11.53
C ALA A 376 44.12 16.31 -12.59
N GLU A 377 45.34 15.76 -12.50
CA GLU A 377 45.82 14.68 -13.35
C GLU A 377 44.90 13.45 -13.29
N PHE A 378 44.47 13.06 -12.08
CA PHE A 378 43.56 11.94 -11.90
C PHE A 378 42.18 12.21 -12.54
N LYS A 379 41.67 13.44 -12.44
CA LYS A 379 40.40 13.83 -13.05
C LYS A 379 40.44 13.75 -14.57
N GLU A 380 41.54 14.18 -15.18
CA GLU A 380 41.72 14.11 -16.62
C GLU A 380 41.80 12.66 -17.12
N THR A 381 42.46 11.78 -16.36
CA THR A 381 42.62 10.37 -16.75
C THR A 381 41.31 9.57 -16.67
N ILE A 382 40.43 9.83 -15.69
CA ILE A 382 39.19 9.06 -15.51
C ILE A 382 38.07 9.45 -16.51
N GLU A 383 38.24 10.54 -17.25
CA GLU A 383 37.38 11.01 -18.36
C GLU A 383 35.87 10.90 -18.06
N PHE A 384 35.18 9.90 -18.61
CA PHE A 384 33.72 9.75 -18.50
C PHE A 384 33.24 9.42 -17.07
N LEU A 385 34.10 8.83 -16.24
CA LEU A 385 33.80 8.58 -14.82
C LEU A 385 33.82 9.87 -13.99
N GLY A 386 34.27 10.99 -14.58
CA GLY A 386 34.18 12.31 -13.96
C GLY A 386 32.75 12.86 -13.92
N ASP A 387 31.85 12.34 -14.74
CA ASP A 387 30.50 12.85 -14.92
C ASP A 387 29.41 11.91 -14.38
N VAL A 388 28.21 12.45 -14.20
CA VAL A 388 27.01 11.69 -13.84
C VAL A 388 26.42 11.06 -15.10
N PHE A 389 26.21 9.75 -15.10
CA PHE A 389 25.58 9.05 -16.22
C PHE A 389 24.71 7.89 -15.75
N THR A 390 23.90 7.35 -16.65
CA THR A 390 22.98 6.24 -16.40
C THR A 390 23.20 5.12 -17.41
N PHE A 391 23.14 3.87 -16.96
CA PHE A 391 23.28 2.69 -17.81
C PHE A 391 22.29 1.59 -17.38
N SER A 392 22.05 0.60 -18.24
CA SER A 392 21.19 -0.54 -17.91
C SER A 392 21.86 -1.44 -16.87
N GLU A 393 21.09 -2.08 -15.97
CA GLU A 393 21.63 -3.06 -15.02
C GLU A 393 22.46 -4.16 -15.70
N ASP A 394 22.08 -4.57 -16.91
CA ASP A 394 22.80 -5.59 -17.69
C ASP A 394 24.24 -5.15 -18.09
N GLN A 395 24.55 -3.85 -18.02
CA GLN A 395 25.86 -3.30 -18.35
C GLN A 395 26.75 -3.09 -17.13
N MET A 396 26.33 -3.56 -15.94
CA MET A 396 27.09 -3.42 -14.70
C MET A 396 28.51 -4.00 -14.79
N ASP A 397 28.67 -5.16 -15.41
CA ASP A 397 29.98 -5.80 -15.58
C ASP A 397 30.91 -4.96 -16.47
N VAL A 398 30.36 -4.37 -17.54
CA VAL A 398 31.11 -3.50 -18.46
C VAL A 398 31.58 -2.24 -17.73
N PHE A 399 30.72 -1.67 -16.88
CA PHE A 399 31.05 -0.53 -16.04
C PHE A 399 32.20 -0.84 -15.07
N PHE A 400 32.15 -1.96 -14.34
CA PHE A 400 33.24 -2.32 -13.41
C PHE A 400 34.55 -2.65 -14.11
N ASN A 401 34.52 -3.31 -15.27
CA ASN A 401 35.72 -3.52 -16.07
C ASN A 401 36.30 -2.19 -16.56
N SER A 402 35.45 -1.25 -16.97
CA SER A 402 35.89 0.09 -17.34
C SER A 402 36.58 0.78 -16.15
N ILE A 403 35.98 0.81 -14.95
CA ILE A 403 36.65 1.39 -13.76
C ILE A 403 38.04 0.78 -13.54
N ARG A 404 38.18 -0.54 -13.67
CA ARG A 404 39.46 -1.23 -13.51
C ARG A 404 40.48 -0.74 -14.52
N ASP A 405 40.12 -0.72 -15.80
CA ASP A 405 41.01 -0.32 -16.89
C ASP A 405 41.46 1.15 -16.77
N TYR A 406 40.57 2.04 -16.30
CA TYR A 406 40.89 3.46 -16.11
C TYR A 406 41.80 3.69 -14.89
N LEU A 407 41.58 2.96 -13.79
CA LEU A 407 42.44 3.07 -12.60
C LEU A 407 43.81 2.39 -12.78
N GLU A 408 43.92 1.40 -13.67
CA GLU A 408 45.19 0.82 -14.08
C GLU A 408 46.05 1.85 -14.83
N LYS A 409 45.45 2.58 -15.78
CA LYS A 409 46.12 3.66 -16.53
C LYS A 409 46.65 4.76 -15.61
N CYS A 410 45.86 5.17 -14.61
CA CYS A 410 46.27 6.19 -13.63
C CYS A 410 47.56 5.84 -12.87
N GLY A 411 47.87 4.55 -12.68
CA GLY A 411 49.09 4.14 -11.99
C GLY A 411 50.33 4.14 -12.86
N GLN A 412 50.19 3.96 -14.18
CA GLN A 412 51.33 3.85 -15.09
C GLN A 412 52.01 5.21 -15.31
N ASP A 413 51.24 6.29 -15.40
CA ASP A 413 51.77 7.63 -15.67
C ASP A 413 52.63 8.14 -14.49
N ASN A 414 52.19 7.87 -13.25
CA ASN A 414 52.95 8.20 -12.04
C ASN A 414 54.30 7.48 -11.91
N SER A 415 54.49 6.36 -12.61
CA SER A 415 55.73 5.56 -12.54
C SER A 415 56.81 6.02 -13.51
N LYS A 416 56.45 6.70 -14.61
CA LYS A 416 57.39 7.09 -15.67
C LYS A 416 58.10 8.42 -15.40
N ASP A 417 57.50 9.30 -14.62
CA ASP A 417 58.02 10.66 -14.36
C ASP A 417 58.84 10.81 -13.07
N LYS A 418 59.17 9.71 -12.40
CA LYS A 418 60.27 9.71 -11.42
C LYS A 418 61.55 9.30 -12.13
N PRO A 419 62.35 10.26 -12.67
CA PRO A 419 63.69 9.92 -13.09
C PRO A 419 64.38 9.26 -11.90
N ILE A 420 64.89 8.04 -12.11
CA ILE A 420 65.80 7.41 -11.16
C ILE A 420 67.01 8.36 -11.12
N VAL A 421 67.00 9.27 -10.16
CA VAL A 421 68.19 9.97 -9.73
C VAL A 421 68.99 8.88 -9.04
N VAL A 422 69.85 8.23 -9.81
CA VAL A 422 70.97 7.49 -9.25
C VAL A 422 71.84 8.58 -8.63
N ASP A 423 71.66 8.82 -7.34
CA ASP A 423 72.65 9.52 -6.54
C ASP A 423 73.90 8.64 -6.56
N ASP A 424 74.73 8.85 -7.59
CA ASP A 424 76.06 8.29 -7.74
C ASP A 424 76.99 9.02 -6.76
N ASP A 425 76.71 8.84 -5.47
CA ASP A 425 77.61 9.24 -4.38
C ASP A 425 78.75 8.21 -4.32
N GLY A 426 79.69 8.39 -5.24
CA GLY A 426 81.02 7.83 -5.10
C GLY A 426 81.79 8.56 -4.00
N ASP A 427 82.03 7.88 -2.88
CA ASP A 427 83.37 7.72 -2.24
C ASP A 427 83.33 6.71 -1.07
#